data_AF-A0A0C3H023-F1
#
_entry.id   AF-A0A0C3H023-F1
#
_cell.length_a   1.000
_cell.length_b   1.000
_cell.length_c   1.000
_cell.angle_alpha   90.00
_cell.angle_beta   90.00
_cell.angle_gamma   90.00
#
_symmetry.space_group_name_H-M   'P 1'
#
loop_
_entity.id
_entity.type
_entity.pdbx_description
1 polymer ?
#
loop_
_entity_poly.entity_id
_entity_poly.type
_entity_poly.pdbx_seq_one_letter_code
_entity_poly.pdbx_strand_id
1 'polypeptide(L)'
;MSLFSSRLGLKQGTSIELSSGFGDPIQWMPGSSQFRREVALRLWNFSLDRTPSPYTALTLDAYFRYQNEQADLFMHDSGQHVFVRTYQHVAEISQILKEDLDYTQALEKIRLQVFQNNRKIHDKALSASLDLVIQSLLMTEVSSIPNGFSSNTPWAWNQGRLSHFLEDRFTPRPTSTQEWVRLGRVFTARNIERIAGIKIK
;
A
#
# COMPACT_ATOMS: atom_id res chain seq x y z
N MET A 1 10.47 13.51 11.20
CA MET A 1 11.45 12.41 11.04
C MET A 1 11.00 11.67 9.81
N SER A 2 11.69 11.84 8.69
CA SER A 2 11.27 11.33 7.38
C SER A 2 11.13 9.80 7.41
N LEU A 3 9.91 9.29 7.22
CA LEU A 3 9.59 7.86 7.14
C LEU A 3 10.26 7.14 5.95
N PHE A 4 10.94 7.87 5.06
CA PHE A 4 11.59 7.33 3.86
C PHE A 4 13.11 7.60 3.77
N SER A 5 13.70 8.29 4.76
CA SER A 5 15.15 8.55 4.74
C SER A 5 15.93 7.43 5.42
N SER A 6 16.09 6.30 4.74
CA SER A 6 17.16 5.33 5.04
C SER A 6 18.20 5.36 3.93
N ARG A 7 19.22 6.21 4.09
CA ARG A 7 20.49 6.08 3.38
C ARG A 7 21.19 4.81 3.85
N LEU A 8 21.09 3.71 3.12
CA LEU A 8 21.96 2.55 3.31
C LEU A 8 22.44 2.04 1.95
N GLY A 9 23.77 1.97 1.84
CA GLY A 9 24.49 1.78 0.58
C GLY A 9 24.03 0.58 -0.23
N LEU A 10 23.73 0.87 -1.49
CA LEU A 10 23.64 -0.13 -2.56
C LEU A 10 25.00 -0.81 -2.69
N LYS A 11 25.12 -2.03 -2.20
CA LYS A 11 26.06 -2.98 -2.82
C LYS A 11 25.35 -3.51 -4.07
N GLN A 12 25.92 -3.17 -5.22
CA GLN A 12 25.59 -3.76 -6.50
C GLN A 12 25.77 -5.29 -6.44
N GLY A 13 24.90 -6.03 -7.11
CA GLY A 13 25.11 -7.44 -7.39
C GLY A 13 24.24 -8.40 -6.60
N THR A 14 22.92 -8.32 -6.76
CA THR A 14 22.09 -9.53 -6.69
C THR A 14 20.99 -9.37 -7.71
N SER A 15 21.23 -9.87 -8.91
CA SER A 15 20.17 -10.10 -9.89
C SER A 15 19.26 -11.15 -9.26
N ILE A 16 18.21 -10.70 -8.58
CA ILE A 16 17.09 -11.57 -8.21
C ILE A 16 16.51 -11.99 -9.56
N GLU A 17 16.74 -13.24 -9.96
CA GLU A 17 16.01 -13.83 -11.08
C GLU A 17 14.54 -13.64 -10.78
N LEU A 18 13.92 -12.78 -11.59
CA LEU A 18 12.50 -12.48 -11.53
C LEU A 18 11.73 -13.80 -11.60
N SER A 19 11.08 -14.21 -10.52
CA SER A 19 10.09 -15.26 -10.65
C SER A 19 9.00 -14.77 -11.61
N SER A 20 8.51 -15.67 -12.46
CA SER A 20 7.72 -15.42 -13.66
C SER A 20 6.32 -14.82 -13.43
N GLY A 21 6.00 -14.31 -12.24
CA GLY A 21 4.64 -13.89 -11.87
C GLY A 21 4.35 -12.39 -11.88
N PHE A 22 5.33 -11.51 -12.13
CA PHE A 22 5.07 -10.06 -12.09
C PHE A 22 4.13 -9.56 -13.20
N GLY A 23 4.00 -10.34 -14.28
CA GLY A 23 3.01 -10.12 -15.32
C GLY A 23 1.59 -10.57 -14.95
N ASP A 24 1.42 -11.29 -13.84
CA ASP A 24 0.12 -11.82 -13.45
C ASP A 24 -0.83 -10.72 -12.95
N PRO A 25 -2.15 -10.92 -13.09
CA PRO A 25 -3.14 -9.97 -12.63
C PRO A 25 -3.04 -9.69 -11.12
N ILE A 26 -3.19 -8.43 -10.72
CA ILE A 26 -3.18 -8.04 -9.29
C ILE A 26 -4.36 -8.63 -8.49
N GLN A 27 -5.46 -8.99 -9.15
CA GLN A 27 -6.61 -9.68 -8.54
C GLN A 27 -6.34 -11.18 -8.28
N TRP A 28 -5.20 -11.69 -8.74
CA TRP A 28 -4.84 -13.09 -8.52
C TRP A 28 -4.02 -13.23 -7.23
N MET A 29 -4.55 -13.98 -6.25
CA MET A 29 -3.80 -14.28 -5.04
C MET A 29 -2.63 -15.23 -5.38
N PRO A 30 -1.37 -14.80 -5.23
CA PRO A 30 -0.27 -15.61 -5.74
C PRO A 30 -0.06 -16.85 -4.88
N GLY A 31 0.02 -18.05 -5.47
CA GLY A 31 0.16 -19.29 -4.70
C GLY A 31 1.56 -19.50 -4.09
N SER A 32 2.59 -18.94 -4.72
CA SER A 32 3.99 -19.14 -4.32
C SER A 32 4.40 -18.19 -3.19
N SER A 33 4.85 -18.75 -2.06
CA SER A 33 5.43 -17.98 -0.96
C SER A 33 6.69 -17.21 -1.40
N GLN A 34 7.46 -17.72 -2.36
CA GLN A 34 8.63 -17.05 -2.91
C GLN A 34 8.22 -15.78 -3.66
N PHE A 35 7.25 -15.87 -4.57
CA PHE A 35 6.79 -14.71 -5.33
C PHE A 35 6.13 -13.66 -4.43
N ARG A 36 5.33 -14.09 -3.44
CA ARG A 36 4.79 -13.20 -2.40
C ARG A 36 5.88 -12.39 -1.70
N ARG A 37 7.01 -13.04 -1.37
CA ARG A 37 8.17 -12.37 -0.78
C ARG A 37 8.79 -11.39 -1.76
N GLU A 38 9.02 -11.78 -3.01
CA GLU A 38 9.60 -10.89 -4.03
C GLU A 38 8.78 -9.61 -4.24
N VAL A 39 7.45 -9.73 -4.29
CA VAL A 39 6.53 -8.58 -4.35
C VAL A 39 6.72 -7.68 -3.13
N ALA A 40 6.77 -8.24 -1.91
CA ALA A 40 7.01 -7.46 -0.69
C ALA A 40 8.39 -6.77 -0.68
N LEU A 41 9.45 -7.43 -1.15
CA LEU A 41 10.79 -6.84 -1.28
C LEU A 41 10.73 -5.61 -2.19
N ARG A 42 10.06 -5.70 -3.34
CA ARG A 42 9.91 -4.56 -4.26
C ARG A 42 9.01 -3.46 -3.71
N LEU A 43 7.93 -3.82 -3.02
CA LEU A 43 6.99 -2.85 -2.47
C LEU A 43 7.57 -2.04 -1.33
N TRP A 44 8.26 -2.68 -0.39
CA TRP A 44 8.74 -1.99 0.82
C TRP A 44 10.25 -1.79 0.87
N ASN A 45 11.01 -2.20 -0.16
CA ASN A 45 12.47 -2.34 -0.07
C ASN A 45 12.90 -3.13 1.18
N PHE A 46 12.01 -4.02 1.61
CA PHE A 46 12.25 -4.91 2.73
C PHE A 46 13.32 -5.91 2.30
N SER A 47 14.23 -6.33 3.19
CA SER A 47 15.22 -7.38 2.92
C SER A 47 15.15 -8.39 4.04
N LEU A 48 14.64 -9.59 3.74
CA LEU A 48 14.50 -10.67 4.71
C LEU A 48 15.84 -11.03 5.35
N ASP A 49 16.94 -10.97 4.59
CA ASP A 49 18.29 -11.27 5.06
C ASP A 49 18.81 -10.27 6.10
N ARG A 50 18.25 -9.05 6.11
CA ARG A 50 18.63 -7.97 7.03
C ARG A 50 17.66 -7.81 8.20
N THR A 51 16.58 -8.59 8.24
CA THR A 51 15.57 -8.48 9.28
C THR A 51 15.70 -9.67 10.23
N PRO A 52 16.20 -9.48 11.48
CA PRO A 52 16.35 -10.57 12.43
C PRO A 52 15.00 -11.24 12.73
N SER A 53 15.00 -12.58 12.86
CA SER A 53 13.87 -13.44 13.28
C SER A 53 13.00 -12.79 14.38
N PRO A 54 11.66 -12.72 14.23
CA PRO A 54 10.76 -13.80 13.77
C PRO A 54 10.25 -13.70 12.31
N TYR A 55 10.74 -12.74 11.52
CA TYR A 55 10.18 -12.43 10.19
C TYR A 55 10.45 -13.46 9.09
N THR A 56 11.29 -14.47 9.33
CA THR A 56 11.46 -15.62 8.42
C THR A 56 10.19 -16.44 8.25
N ALA A 57 9.29 -16.39 9.23
CA ALA A 57 7.95 -17.01 9.21
C ALA A 57 6.82 -16.02 8.89
N LEU A 58 7.14 -14.78 8.47
CA LEU A 58 6.10 -13.78 8.16
C LEU A 58 5.25 -14.27 6.97
N THR A 59 4.00 -14.61 7.26
CA THR A 59 2.99 -14.93 6.25
C THR A 59 2.42 -13.62 5.70
N LEU A 60 2.58 -13.37 4.41
CA LEU A 60 2.02 -12.19 3.74
C LEU A 60 0.54 -12.37 3.35
N ASP A 61 -0.11 -13.42 3.84
CA ASP A 61 -1.47 -13.80 3.48
C ASP A 61 -2.50 -12.71 3.78
N ALA A 62 -2.37 -12.04 4.92
CA ALA A 62 -3.23 -10.91 5.28
C ALA A 62 -3.04 -9.74 4.31
N TYR A 63 -1.79 -9.46 3.93
CA TYR A 63 -1.46 -8.44 2.95
C TYR A 63 -2.07 -8.75 1.57
N PHE A 64 -1.83 -9.94 1.03
CA PHE A 64 -2.34 -10.30 -0.30
C PHE A 64 -3.86 -10.42 -0.33
N ARG A 65 -4.50 -10.80 0.79
CA ARG A 65 -5.95 -10.74 0.92
C ARG A 65 -6.47 -9.32 0.85
N TYR A 66 -5.90 -8.42 1.66
CA TYR A 66 -6.24 -7.00 1.63
C TYR A 66 -6.02 -6.40 0.24
N GLN A 67 -4.88 -6.66 -0.39
CA GLN A 67 -4.58 -6.16 -1.72
C GLN A 67 -5.60 -6.66 -2.76
N ASN A 68 -5.98 -7.94 -2.70
CA ASN A 68 -6.98 -8.49 -3.60
C ASN A 68 -8.34 -7.81 -3.41
N GLU A 69 -8.78 -7.63 -2.16
CA GLU A 69 -9.99 -6.89 -1.83
C GLU A 69 -9.96 -5.46 -2.37
N GLN A 70 -8.83 -4.75 -2.24
CA GLN A 70 -8.68 -3.41 -2.83
C GLN A 70 -8.69 -3.43 -4.35
N ALA A 71 -8.02 -4.41 -4.97
CA ALA A 71 -8.03 -4.56 -6.42
C ALA A 71 -9.47 -4.76 -6.94
N ASP A 72 -10.26 -5.61 -6.28
CA ASP A 72 -11.66 -5.84 -6.64
C ASP A 72 -12.53 -4.59 -6.50
N LEU A 73 -12.34 -3.80 -5.44
CA LEU A 73 -13.08 -2.54 -5.23
C LEU A 73 -12.74 -1.49 -6.29
N PHE A 74 -11.46 -1.32 -6.59
CA PHE A 74 -11.00 -0.34 -7.59
C PHE A 74 -11.28 -0.77 -9.03
N MET A 75 -11.28 -2.08 -9.29
CA MET A 75 -11.53 -2.65 -10.63
C MET A 75 -12.98 -3.06 -10.87
N HIS A 76 -13.93 -2.55 -10.07
CA HIS A 76 -15.34 -2.64 -10.40
C HIS A 76 -15.61 -2.06 -11.80
N ASP A 77 -16.69 -2.51 -12.45
CA ASP A 77 -16.98 -2.20 -13.86
C ASP A 77 -15.84 -2.58 -14.83
N SER A 78 -15.34 -3.81 -14.70
CA SER A 78 -14.28 -4.38 -15.55
C SER A 78 -12.97 -3.57 -15.55
N GLY A 79 -12.73 -2.78 -14.50
CA GLY A 79 -11.55 -1.94 -14.34
C GLY A 79 -11.44 -0.80 -15.34
N GLN A 80 -12.54 -0.37 -15.97
CA GLN A 80 -12.52 0.71 -16.97
C GLN A 80 -11.97 2.04 -16.45
N HIS A 81 -11.96 2.22 -15.13
CA HIS A 81 -11.52 3.44 -14.45
C HIS A 81 -10.14 3.31 -13.77
N VAL A 82 -9.38 2.26 -14.04
CA VAL A 82 -8.04 2.03 -13.47
C VAL A 82 -7.13 1.47 -14.56
N PHE A 83 -5.85 1.86 -14.61
CA PHE A 83 -4.86 1.34 -15.57
C PHE A 83 -3.97 0.23 -14.98
N VAL A 84 -3.78 0.19 -13.67
CA VAL A 84 -3.03 -0.89 -13.00
C VAL A 84 -3.69 -2.22 -13.30
N ARG A 85 -2.92 -3.20 -13.76
CA ARG A 85 -3.40 -4.56 -14.04
C ARG A 85 -2.58 -5.67 -13.42
N THR A 86 -1.31 -5.41 -13.16
CA THR A 86 -0.33 -6.46 -12.84
C THR A 86 0.50 -6.07 -11.64
N TYR A 87 1.12 -7.05 -11.00
CA TYR A 87 2.07 -6.84 -9.92
C TYR A 87 3.25 -5.94 -10.32
N GLN A 88 3.64 -5.97 -11.60
CA GLN A 88 4.66 -5.07 -12.14
C GLN A 88 4.26 -3.60 -12.03
N HIS A 89 3.04 -3.24 -12.45
CA HIS A 89 2.55 -1.86 -12.34
C HIS A 89 2.55 -1.38 -10.89
N VAL A 90 2.11 -2.22 -9.95
CA VAL A 90 2.11 -1.90 -8.51
C VAL A 90 3.53 -1.63 -8.03
N ALA A 91 4.49 -2.48 -8.39
CA ALA A 91 5.87 -2.34 -7.98
C ALA A 91 6.52 -1.08 -8.54
N GLU A 92 6.32 -0.78 -9.84
CA GLU A 92 6.89 0.39 -10.51
C GLU A 92 6.32 1.70 -9.94
N ILE A 93 5.00 1.80 -9.78
CA ILE A 93 4.36 2.97 -9.17
C ILE A 93 4.80 3.12 -7.71
N SER A 94 4.95 2.03 -6.97
CA SER A 94 5.45 2.07 -5.58
C SER A 94 6.88 2.59 -5.48
N GLN A 95 7.73 2.32 -6.47
CA GLN A 95 9.08 2.90 -6.52
C GLN A 95 9.02 4.42 -6.79
N ILE A 96 8.14 4.88 -7.68
CA ILE A 96 7.91 6.31 -7.91
C ILE A 96 7.43 7.01 -6.63
N LEU A 97 6.49 6.41 -5.90
CA LEU A 97 5.95 6.96 -4.65
C LEU A 97 7.03 7.15 -3.57
N LYS A 98 8.06 6.31 -3.55
CA LYS A 98 9.18 6.41 -2.60
C LYS A 98 10.15 7.55 -2.89
N GLU A 99 10.07 8.16 -4.06
CA GLU A 99 10.88 9.34 -4.38
C GLU A 99 10.36 10.62 -3.70
N ASP A 100 9.21 10.54 -3.02
CA ASP A 100 8.59 11.63 -2.27
C ASP A 100 8.31 12.88 -3.11
N LEU A 101 7.83 12.63 -4.33
CA LEU A 101 7.39 13.66 -5.26
C LEU A 101 6.05 14.26 -4.85
N ASP A 102 5.78 15.48 -5.33
CA ASP A 102 4.45 16.07 -5.20
C ASP A 102 3.43 15.28 -6.05
N TYR A 103 2.15 15.31 -5.66
CA TYR A 103 1.07 14.56 -6.32
C TYR A 103 1.07 14.66 -7.86
N THR A 104 1.11 15.89 -8.40
CA THR A 104 1.11 16.13 -9.85
C THR A 104 2.38 15.60 -10.53
N GLN A 105 3.53 15.71 -9.85
CA GLN A 105 4.81 15.20 -10.37
C GLN A 105 4.81 13.66 -10.39
N ALA A 106 4.26 13.03 -9.35
CA ALA A 106 4.09 11.58 -9.29
C ALA A 106 3.18 11.08 -10.42
N LEU A 107 2.01 11.72 -10.63
CA LEU A 107 1.11 11.37 -11.73
C LEU A 107 1.79 11.49 -13.10
N GLU A 108 2.50 12.58 -13.35
CA GLU A 108 3.19 12.77 -14.63
C GLU A 108 4.29 11.73 -14.83
N LYS A 109 5.05 11.42 -13.78
CA LYS A 109 6.08 10.38 -13.84
C LYS A 109 5.47 9.00 -14.11
N ILE A 110 4.35 8.65 -13.48
CA ILE A 110 3.63 7.40 -13.72
C ILE A 110 3.13 7.32 -15.17
N ARG A 111 2.55 8.42 -15.70
CA ARG A 111 2.11 8.50 -17.09
C ARG A 111 3.25 8.19 -18.05
N LEU A 112 4.40 8.83 -17.84
CA LEU A 112 5.54 8.75 -18.75
C LEU A 112 6.36 7.45 -18.60
N GLN A 113 6.41 6.84 -17.42
CA GLN A 113 7.28 5.68 -17.17
C GLN A 113 6.53 4.36 -17.16
N VAL A 114 5.31 4.33 -16.62
CA VAL A 114 4.54 3.10 -16.41
C VAL A 114 3.53 2.90 -17.55
N PHE A 115 2.87 3.97 -17.98
CA PHE A 115 1.78 3.89 -18.97
C PHE A 115 2.08 4.60 -20.30
N GLN A 116 3.36 4.74 -20.67
CA GLN A 116 3.83 5.46 -21.87
C GLN A 116 3.08 5.11 -23.18
N ASN A 117 2.60 3.87 -23.30
CA ASN A 117 1.94 3.37 -24.51
C ASN A 117 0.42 3.65 -24.54
N ASN A 118 -0.19 4.14 -23.46
CA ASN A 118 -1.62 4.43 -23.41
C ASN A 118 -1.91 5.85 -23.87
N ARG A 119 -2.24 6.00 -25.17
CA ARG A 119 -2.59 7.31 -25.78
C ARG A 119 -3.90 7.93 -25.28
N LYS A 120 -4.71 7.19 -24.51
CA LYS A 120 -6.00 7.62 -23.96
C LYS A 120 -6.02 7.56 -22.43
N ILE A 121 -4.96 8.03 -21.77
CA ILE A 121 -4.96 8.12 -20.31
C ILE A 121 -5.91 9.24 -19.89
N HIS A 122 -7.04 8.85 -19.31
CA HIS A 122 -7.92 9.78 -18.61
C HIS A 122 -7.33 10.05 -17.22
N ASP A 123 -7.22 11.33 -16.84
CA ASP A 123 -6.60 11.74 -15.57
C ASP A 123 -7.26 11.06 -14.37
N LYS A 124 -8.60 10.92 -14.39
CA LYS A 124 -9.34 10.21 -13.33
C LYS A 124 -8.89 8.76 -13.16
N ALA A 125 -8.64 8.05 -14.26
CA ALA A 125 -8.21 6.66 -14.20
C ALA A 125 -6.74 6.51 -13.77
N LEU A 126 -5.92 7.52 -14.07
CA LEU A 126 -4.55 7.60 -13.57
C LEU A 126 -4.53 7.89 -12.06
N SER A 127 -5.35 8.82 -11.58
CA SER A 127 -5.54 9.09 -10.14
C SER A 127 -6.03 7.85 -9.40
N ALA A 128 -7.05 7.15 -9.92
CA ALA A 128 -7.54 5.91 -9.32
C ALA A 128 -6.47 4.79 -9.30
N SER A 129 -5.60 4.75 -10.31
CA SER A 129 -4.46 3.82 -10.35
C SER A 129 -3.43 4.12 -9.27
N LEU A 130 -3.11 5.41 -9.09
CA LEU A 130 -2.24 5.88 -8.03
C LEU A 130 -2.83 5.53 -6.66
N ASP A 131 -4.11 5.83 -6.46
CA ASP A 131 -4.86 5.55 -5.23
C ASP A 131 -4.83 4.08 -4.84
N LEU A 132 -5.07 3.16 -5.79
CA LEU A 132 -4.98 1.71 -5.56
C LEU A 132 -3.58 1.29 -5.09
N VAL A 133 -2.53 1.84 -5.70
CA VAL A 133 -1.15 1.48 -5.35
C VAL A 133 -0.75 2.07 -3.99
N ILE A 134 -1.19 3.29 -3.67
CA ILE A 134 -0.94 3.88 -2.35
C ILE A 134 -1.59 3.02 -1.26
N GLN A 135 -2.85 2.61 -1.44
CA GLN A 135 -3.51 1.71 -0.49
C GLN A 135 -2.78 0.37 -0.39
N SER A 136 -2.34 -0.19 -1.52
CA SER A 136 -1.54 -1.41 -1.55
C SER A 136 -0.17 -1.24 -0.85
N LEU A 137 0.43 -0.06 -0.89
CA LEU A 137 1.73 0.21 -0.27
C LEU A 137 1.61 0.47 1.24
N LEU A 138 0.59 1.21 1.65
CA LEU A 138 0.45 1.70 3.03
C LEU A 138 -0.50 0.84 3.89
N MET A 139 -1.30 -0.02 3.26
CA MET A 139 -2.34 -0.82 3.92
C MET A 139 -3.31 0.01 4.77
N THR A 140 -3.68 1.20 4.28
CA THR A 140 -4.60 2.12 4.95
C THR A 140 -5.48 2.85 3.93
N GLU A 141 -6.66 3.28 4.37
CA GLU A 141 -7.61 4.06 3.57
C GLU A 141 -7.15 5.52 3.47
N VAL A 142 -6.30 5.81 2.48
CA VAL A 142 -5.80 7.17 2.18
C VAL A 142 -6.23 7.66 0.79
N SER A 143 -7.30 7.08 0.27
CA SER A 143 -7.90 7.52 -0.99
C SER A 143 -9.36 7.12 -1.07
N SER A 144 -10.09 7.77 -1.97
CA SER A 144 -11.48 7.40 -2.28
C SER A 144 -11.48 6.25 -3.28
N ILE A 145 -12.22 5.18 -2.99
CA ILE A 145 -12.55 4.16 -3.99
C ILE A 145 -13.41 4.84 -5.07
N PRO A 146 -13.04 4.78 -6.37
CA PRO A 146 -13.87 5.32 -7.44
C PRO A 146 -15.29 4.75 -7.35
N ASN A 147 -16.30 5.61 -7.40
CA ASN A 147 -17.72 5.23 -7.31
C ASN A 147 -18.12 4.45 -6.02
N GLY A 148 -17.28 4.45 -4.99
CA GLY A 148 -17.58 3.86 -3.69
C GLY A 148 -18.31 4.84 -2.77
N PHE A 149 -19.26 4.34 -1.97
CA PHE A 149 -19.89 5.10 -0.90
C PHE A 149 -19.26 4.71 0.44
N SER A 150 -18.63 5.66 1.12
CA SER A 150 -18.18 5.52 2.51
C SER A 150 -18.80 6.61 3.37
N SER A 151 -19.18 6.27 4.61
CA SER A 151 -19.67 7.24 5.59
C SER A 151 -18.57 8.12 6.18
N ASN A 152 -17.30 7.77 5.95
CA ASN A 152 -16.15 8.56 6.37
C ASN A 152 -15.67 9.46 5.23
N THR A 153 -15.28 10.69 5.57
CA THR A 153 -14.64 11.61 4.61
C THR A 153 -13.32 10.99 4.14
N PRO A 154 -13.16 10.63 2.86
CA PRO A 154 -11.95 9.98 2.39
C PRO A 154 -10.76 10.92 2.56
N TRP A 155 -9.71 10.44 3.20
CA TRP A 155 -8.46 11.18 3.35
C TRP A 155 -7.68 11.07 2.05
N ALA A 156 -8.07 11.84 1.03
CA ALA A 156 -7.42 11.77 -0.27
C ALA A 156 -6.15 12.62 -0.32
N TRP A 157 -5.01 11.99 -0.61
CA TRP A 157 -3.81 12.71 -1.02
C TRP A 157 -3.98 13.19 -2.46
N ASN A 158 -4.16 14.50 -2.66
CA ASN A 158 -4.38 15.12 -3.97
C ASN A 158 -3.44 16.30 -4.25
N GLN A 159 -2.61 16.69 -3.28
CA GLN A 159 -1.69 17.82 -3.34
C GLN A 159 -0.48 17.59 -2.41
N GLY A 160 0.62 18.29 -2.70
CA GLY A 160 1.85 18.20 -1.92
C GLY A 160 2.47 16.80 -1.94
N ARG A 161 3.38 16.55 -1.00
CA ARG A 161 4.11 15.29 -0.88
C ARG A 161 3.35 14.26 -0.06
N LEU A 162 3.49 13.00 -0.43
CA LEU A 162 2.90 11.89 0.32
C LEU A 162 3.48 11.82 1.74
N SER A 163 4.78 12.05 1.93
CA SER A 163 5.39 12.04 3.26
C SER A 163 4.75 13.06 4.21
N HIS A 164 4.59 14.31 3.76
CA HIS A 164 3.95 15.38 4.54
C HIS A 164 2.49 15.04 4.86
N PHE A 165 1.76 14.54 3.86
CA PHE A 165 0.38 14.09 4.06
C PHE A 165 0.29 13.00 5.15
N LEU A 166 1.22 12.05 5.17
CA LEU A 166 1.28 11.01 6.20
C LEU A 166 1.74 11.57 7.55
N GLU A 167 2.74 12.45 7.58
CA GLU A 167 3.21 13.10 8.81
C GLU A 167 2.10 13.90 9.49
N ASP A 168 1.32 14.69 8.75
CA ASP A 168 0.20 15.47 9.30
C ASP A 168 -0.89 14.60 9.94
N ARG A 169 -1.00 13.33 9.52
CA ARG A 169 -2.07 12.40 9.94
C ARG A 169 -1.62 11.45 11.04
N PHE A 170 -0.42 10.91 10.93
CA PHE A 170 0.09 9.88 11.83
C PHE A 170 1.04 10.43 12.89
N THR A 171 1.49 11.69 12.79
CA THR A 171 2.26 12.30 13.88
C THR A 171 1.32 12.55 15.06
N PRO A 172 1.60 11.96 16.24
CA PRO A 172 0.82 12.25 17.43
C PRO A 172 0.91 13.73 17.71
N ARG A 173 -0.21 14.45 17.62
CA ARG A 173 -0.28 15.80 18.19
C ARG A 173 -0.13 15.62 19.70
N PRO A 174 0.77 16.36 20.38
CA PRO A 174 0.84 16.33 21.83
C PRO A 174 -0.51 16.80 22.35
N THR A 175 -1.36 15.84 22.69
CA THR A 175 -2.60 16.09 23.39
C THR A 175 -2.15 16.50 24.78
N SER A 176 -2.36 17.77 25.10
CA SER A 176 -2.23 18.26 26.47
C SER A 176 -3.02 17.30 27.37
N THR A 177 -2.34 16.73 28.35
CA THR A 177 -2.78 15.66 29.27
C THR A 177 -2.79 14.24 28.69
N GLN A 178 -1.85 13.42 29.20
CA GLN A 178 -1.92 11.96 29.26
C GLN A 178 -3.20 11.54 30.02
N GLU A 179 -4.36 11.64 29.38
CA GLU A 179 -5.54 10.93 29.85
C GLU A 179 -5.34 9.46 29.54
N TRP A 180 -5.09 8.67 30.58
CA TRP A 180 -5.11 7.22 30.48
C TRP A 180 -6.49 6.83 29.97
N VAL A 181 -6.57 6.33 28.73
CA VAL A 181 -7.83 5.80 28.19
C VAL A 181 -8.18 4.56 29.01
N ARG A 182 -9.01 4.75 30.03
CA ARG A 182 -9.59 3.64 30.80
C ARG A 182 -10.66 3.01 29.91
N LEU A 183 -10.31 1.87 29.34
CA LEU A 183 -11.29 1.03 28.66
C LEU A 183 -12.41 0.70 29.66
N GLY A 184 -13.65 1.01 29.30
CA GLY A 184 -14.81 0.77 30.15
C GLY A 184 -14.97 -0.71 30.49
N ARG A 185 -15.73 -1.04 31.54
CA ARG A 185 -15.97 -2.43 32.01
C ARG A 185 -16.47 -3.39 30.93
N VAL A 186 -16.99 -2.89 29.82
CA VAL A 186 -17.44 -3.67 28.66
C VAL A 186 -16.29 -4.24 27.82
N PHE A 187 -15.06 -3.72 27.94
CA PHE A 187 -13.86 -4.25 27.29
C PHE A 187 -13.26 -5.40 28.10
N THR A 188 -14.05 -6.45 28.32
CA THR A 188 -13.55 -7.72 28.86
C THR A 188 -12.87 -8.52 27.76
N ALA A 189 -11.93 -9.42 28.11
CA ALA A 189 -11.27 -10.29 27.13
C ALA A 189 -12.29 -11.05 26.25
N ARG A 190 -13.38 -11.53 26.87
CA ARG A 190 -14.48 -12.21 26.19
C ARG A 190 -15.23 -11.30 25.20
N ASN A 191 -15.41 -10.02 25.53
CA ASN A 191 -16.08 -9.08 24.63
C ASN A 191 -15.15 -8.63 23.49
N ILE A 192 -13.86 -8.50 23.74
CA ILE A 192 -12.87 -8.24 22.69
C ILE A 192 -12.79 -9.45 21.74
N GLU A 193 -12.76 -10.67 22.26
CA GLU A 193 -12.85 -11.89 21.45
C GLU A 193 -14.13 -11.95 20.62
N ARG A 194 -15.28 -11.63 21.21
CA ARG A 194 -16.59 -11.71 20.55
C ARG A 194 -16.80 -10.61 19.50
N ILE A 195 -16.37 -9.39 19.79
CA ILE A 195 -16.67 -8.21 18.97
C ILE A 195 -15.54 -7.94 17.97
N ALA A 196 -14.28 -8.06 18.38
CA ALA A 196 -13.12 -7.79 17.52
C ALA A 196 -12.53 -9.05 16.89
N GLY A 197 -12.95 -10.26 17.30
CA GLY A 197 -12.43 -11.52 16.76
C GLY A 197 -10.98 -11.82 17.15
N ILE A 198 -10.41 -11.07 18.10
CA ILE A 198 -9.02 -11.22 18.55
C ILE A 198 -8.98 -12.20 19.71
N LYS A 199 -8.40 -13.39 19.51
CA LYS A 199 -8.15 -14.37 20.60
C LYS A 199 -7.08 -13.86 21.55
N ILE A 200 -7.42 -13.75 22.83
CA ILE A 200 -6.49 -13.33 23.87
C ILE A 200 -6.04 -14.62 24.60
N LYS A 201 -4.75 -14.95 24.50
CA LYS A 201 -4.15 -16.11 25.17
C LYS A 201 -3.61 -15.74 26.54
#